data_AF-A0A8T4HZP5-F1
#
_entry.id   AF-A0A8T4HZP5-F1
#
_cell.length_a   1.000
_cell.length_b   1.000
_cell.length_c   1.000
_cell.angle_alpha   90.00
_cell.angle_beta   90.00
_cell.angle_gamma   90.00
#
_symmetry.space_group_name_H-M   'P 1'
#
loop_
_entity.id
_entity.type
_entity.pdbx_description
1 polymer ?
#
loop_
_entity_poly.entity_id
_entity_poly.type
_entity_poly.pdbx_seq_one_letter_code
_entity_poly.pdbx_strand_id
1 'polypeptide(L)'
;TIGPTWKRGSDGRFLLPEYTLGWHCLAGTATYLQHHVGAPWRSTPEQARLTLWWYALDPATYRFLWRDGVIQRLKGWGKDPLVAT
;
A
#
# COMPACT_ATOMS: atom_id res chain seq x y z
N THR A 1 8.54 -1.29 -16.83
CA THR A 1 8.49 -2.50 -15.97
C THR A 1 7.30 -2.40 -15.05
N ILE A 2 6.68 -3.52 -14.67
CA ILE A 2 5.62 -3.49 -13.64
C ILE A 2 6.30 -3.13 -12.30
N GLY A 3 5.76 -2.15 -11.58
CA GLY A 3 6.36 -1.57 -10.37
C GLY A 3 6.69 -2.57 -9.25
N PRO A 4 7.40 -2.14 -8.19
CA PRO A 4 8.01 -3.04 -7.21
C PRO A 4 7.00 -3.86 -6.38
N THR A 5 5.73 -3.45 -6.33
CA THR A 5 4.62 -4.10 -5.59
C THR A 5 4.48 -5.60 -5.81
N TRP A 6 4.85 -6.10 -7.00
CA TRP A 6 4.70 -7.51 -7.36
C TRP A 6 6.01 -8.30 -7.33
N LYS A 7 7.14 -7.62 -7.09
CA LYS A 7 8.43 -8.29 -7.03
C LYS A 7 8.46 -9.24 -5.84
N ARG A 8 9.04 -10.42 -6.04
CA ARG A 8 9.24 -11.41 -5.00
C ARG A 8 10.74 -11.66 -4.80
N GLY A 9 11.11 -11.99 -3.58
CA GLY A 9 12.46 -12.43 -3.22
C GLY A 9 12.72 -13.89 -3.61
N SER A 10 13.95 -14.34 -3.38
CA SER A 10 14.35 -15.75 -3.57
C SER A 10 13.57 -16.72 -2.67
N ASP A 11 13.02 -16.23 -1.57
CA ASP A 11 12.14 -16.95 -0.64
C ASP A 11 10.67 -17.01 -1.10
N GLY A 12 10.37 -16.42 -2.27
CA GLY A 12 9.02 -16.34 -2.82
C GLY A 12 8.11 -15.33 -2.12
N ARG A 13 8.55 -14.61 -1.08
CA ARG A 13 7.76 -13.56 -0.43
C ARG A 13 7.78 -12.28 -1.25
N PHE A 14 6.73 -11.47 -1.14
CA PHE A 14 6.72 -10.15 -1.78
C PHE A 14 7.75 -9.23 -1.12
N LEU A 15 8.49 -8.50 -1.95
CA LEU A 15 9.38 -7.46 -1.47
C LEU A 15 8.57 -6.26 -0.99
N LEU A 16 8.96 -5.73 0.17
CA LEU A 16 8.43 -4.51 0.76
C LEU A 16 9.53 -3.43 0.74
N PRO A 17 9.17 -2.14 0.73
CA PRO A 17 10.16 -1.08 0.89
C PRO A 17 10.79 -1.15 2.28
N GLU A 18 12.09 -0.88 2.37
CA GLU A 18 12.83 -0.86 3.64
C GLU A 18 12.30 0.25 4.57
N TYR A 19 12.04 1.43 4.01
CA TYR A 19 11.46 2.57 4.73
C TYR A 19 10.15 2.99 4.07
N THR A 20 9.08 3.10 4.85
CA THR A 20 7.77 3.54 4.37
C THR A 20 6.91 4.13 5.48
N LEU A 21 6.20 5.21 5.18
CA LEU A 21 5.14 5.75 6.06
C LEU A 21 3.81 5.02 5.87
N GLY A 22 3.72 4.11 4.91
CA GLY A 22 2.47 3.39 4.59
C GLY A 22 1.96 2.53 5.76
N TRP A 23 2.83 2.11 6.68
CA TRP A 23 2.39 1.41 7.89
C TRP A 23 1.51 2.29 8.78
N HIS A 24 1.80 3.59 8.89
CA HIS A 24 0.96 4.52 9.65
C HIS A 24 -0.38 4.73 8.96
N CYS A 25 -0.43 4.78 7.62
CA CYS A 25 -1.68 4.83 6.87
C CYS A 25 -2.53 3.57 7.12
N LEU A 26 -1.92 2.39 7.08
CA LEU A 26 -2.62 1.13 7.34
C LEU A 26 -3.10 1.03 8.79
N ALA A 27 -2.29 1.44 9.76
CA ALA A 27 -2.70 1.50 11.16
C ALA A 27 -3.86 2.49 11.36
N GLY A 28 -3.74 3.70 10.82
CA GLY A 28 -4.79 4.72 10.90
C GLY A 28 -6.12 4.24 10.32
N THR A 29 -6.10 3.62 9.14
CA THR A 29 -7.33 3.05 8.55
C THR A 29 -7.90 1.93 9.42
N ALA A 30 -7.07 1.01 9.91
CA ALA A 30 -7.53 -0.07 10.78
C ALA A 30 -8.09 0.41 12.13
N THR A 31 -7.59 1.53 12.67
CA THR A 31 -8.04 2.11 13.94
C THR A 31 -9.31 2.93 13.78
N TYR A 32 -9.40 3.74 12.73
CA TYR A 32 -10.42 4.79 12.65
C TYR A 32 -11.53 4.51 11.63
N LEU A 33 -11.37 3.53 10.73
CA LEU A 33 -12.36 3.24 9.69
C LEU A 33 -13.11 1.93 9.93
N GLN A 34 -14.31 1.87 9.37
CA GLN A 34 -15.13 0.67 9.29
C GLN A 34 -15.21 0.19 7.83
N HIS A 35 -15.19 -1.13 7.63
CA HIS A 35 -15.39 -1.72 6.30
C HIS A 35 -16.89 -1.73 5.94
N HIS A 36 -17.70 -2.20 6.87
CA HIS A 36 -19.15 -2.00 6.91
C HIS A 36 -19.53 -1.71 8.36
N VAL A 37 -20.78 -1.29 8.58
CA VAL A 37 -21.26 -0.95 9.93
C VAL A 37 -20.93 -2.09 10.90
N GLY A 38 -20.19 -1.75 11.97
CA GLY A 38 -19.78 -2.68 13.02
C GLY A 38 -18.58 -3.58 12.71
N ALA A 39 -17.96 -3.50 11.53
CA ALA A 39 -16.75 -4.26 11.19
C ALA A 39 -15.53 -3.36 10.99
N PRO A 40 -14.38 -3.70 11.61
CA PRO A 40 -13.17 -2.91 11.46
C PRO A 40 -12.65 -2.97 10.03
N TRP A 41 -12.03 -1.88 9.60
CA TRP A 41 -11.34 -1.82 8.33
C TRP A 41 -10.19 -2.83 8.25
N ARG A 42 -10.09 -3.57 7.14
CA ARG A 42 -8.98 -4.50 6.88
C ARG A 42 -8.55 -4.43 5.42
N SER A 43 -7.33 -3.97 5.19
CA SER A 43 -6.72 -3.98 3.87
C SER A 43 -6.35 -5.42 3.47
N THR A 44 -6.60 -5.77 2.20
CA THR A 44 -6.06 -7.01 1.63
C THR A 44 -4.53 -6.94 1.56
N PRO A 45 -3.81 -8.07 1.49
CA PRO A 45 -2.36 -8.06 1.33
C PRO A 45 -1.90 -7.24 0.11
N GLU A 46 -2.69 -7.23 -0.95
CA GLU A 46 -2.41 -6.43 -2.15
C GLU A 46 -2.54 -4.94 -1.90
N GLN A 47 -3.66 -4.49 -1.32
CA GLN A 47 -3.87 -3.08 -0.98
C GLN A 47 -2.81 -2.57 -0.01
N ALA A 48 -2.42 -3.42 0.96
CA ALA A 48 -1.34 -3.12 1.89
C ALA A 48 -0.02 -2.90 1.13
N ARG A 49 0.40 -3.83 0.27
CA ARG A 49 1.65 -3.68 -0.50
C ARG A 49 1.64 -2.43 -1.38
N LEU A 50 0.53 -2.13 -2.06
CA LEU A 50 0.41 -0.92 -2.86
C LEU A 50 0.57 0.34 -2.00
N THR A 51 -0.05 0.37 -0.82
CA THR A 51 0.06 1.50 0.13
C THR A 51 1.50 1.66 0.63
N LEU A 52 2.16 0.56 1.01
CA LEU A 52 3.56 0.60 1.46
C LEU A 52 4.49 1.14 0.38
N TRP A 53 4.35 0.66 -0.85
CA TRP A 53 5.18 1.13 -1.95
C TRP A 53 4.87 2.57 -2.35
N TRP A 54 3.62 3.02 -2.29
CA TRP A 54 3.26 4.43 -2.57
C TRP A 54 3.94 5.40 -1.60
N TYR A 55 4.00 5.05 -0.31
CA TYR A 55 4.63 5.84 0.74
C TYR A 55 6.09 5.45 1.04
N ALA A 56 6.75 4.74 0.11
CA ALA A 56 8.14 4.34 0.28
C ALA A 56 9.09 5.55 0.25
N LEU A 57 10.11 5.51 1.11
CA LEU A 57 11.07 6.60 1.29
C LEU A 57 12.45 6.21 0.79
N ASP A 58 13.15 7.19 0.23
CA ASP A 58 14.57 7.11 -0.05
C ASP A 58 15.34 7.18 1.28
N PRO A 59 16.21 6.20 1.61
CA PRO A 59 16.90 6.15 2.89
C PRO A 59 17.94 7.25 3.10
N ALA A 60 18.46 7.85 2.02
CA ALA A 60 19.49 8.88 2.10
C ALA A 60 18.89 10.29 2.22
N THR A 61 17.74 10.52 1.59
CA THR A 61 17.11 11.84 1.50
C THR A 61 15.80 11.98 2.26
N TYR A 62 15.21 10.86 2.69
CA TYR A 62 13.88 10.76 3.32
C TYR A 62 12.73 11.34 2.48
N ARG A 63 12.93 11.50 1.18
CA ARG A 63 11.88 11.89 0.23
C ARG A 63 11.13 10.66 -0.26
N PHE A 64 9.88 10.84 -0.70
CA PHE A 64 9.14 9.76 -1.34
C PHE A 64 9.82 9.31 -2.63
N LEU A 65 9.99 8.00 -2.79
CA LEU A 65 10.57 7.37 -3.98
C LEU A 65 9.70 7.54 -5.22
N TRP A 66 8.38 7.63 -5.02
CA TRP A 66 7.39 7.71 -6.09
C TRP A 66 6.59 9.00 -5.97
N ARG A 67 6.38 9.66 -7.10
CA ARG A 67 5.57 10.89 -7.22
C ARG A 67 4.30 10.66 -8.02
N ASP A 68 4.32 9.65 -8.89
CA ASP A 68 3.23 9.27 -9.77
C ASP A 68 3.11 7.74 -9.79
N GLY A 69 1.89 7.24 -9.96
CA GLY A 69 1.59 5.82 -9.96
C GLY A 69 0.39 5.48 -10.81
N VAL A 70 0.46 4.36 -11.52
CA VAL A 70 -0.65 3.82 -12.31
C VAL A 70 -1.00 2.43 -11.78
N ILE A 71 -2.29 2.24 -11.47
CA ILE A 71 -2.83 0.95 -11.03
C ILE A 71 -3.95 0.54 -11.98
N GLN A 72 -3.81 -0.64 -12.59
CA GLN A 72 -4.83 -1.22 -13.45
C GLN A 72 -5.40 -2.49 -12.82
N ARG A 73 -6.71 -2.46 -12.56
CA ARG A 73 -7.46 -3.54 -11.91
C ARG A 73 -8.89 -3.61 -12.42
N LEU A 74 -9.50 -4.77 -12.24
CA LEU A 74 -10.90 -5.01 -12.61
C LEU A 74 -11.85 -4.16 -11.76
N LYS A 75 -13.04 -3.86 -12.28
CA LYS A 75 -14.09 -3.18 -11.51
C LYS A 75 -14.39 -3.96 -10.22
N GLY A 76 -14.59 -3.23 -9.13
CA GLY A 76 -14.90 -3.83 -7.83
C GLY A 76 -13.70 -4.33 -7.01
N TRP A 77 -12.46 -4.09 -7.47
CA TRP A 77 -11.26 -4.53 -6.73
C TRP A 77 -11.00 -3.79 -5.40
N GLY A 78 -11.83 -2.80 -5.05
CA GLY A 78 -11.69 -2.02 -3.82
C GLY A 78 -10.51 -1.03 -3.87
N LYS A 79 -10.55 -0.07 -4.81
CA LYS A 79 -9.49 0.97 -4.96
C LYS A 79 -9.56 2.09 -3.94
N ASP A 80 -10.75 2.34 -3.40
CA ASP A 80 -11.05 3.48 -2.54
C ASP A 80 -10.08 3.64 -1.35
N PRO A 81 -9.54 2.58 -0.72
CA PRO A 81 -8.58 2.71 0.38
C PRO A 81 -7.20 3.24 -0.06
N LEU A 82 -6.92 3.19 -1.36
CA LEU A 82 -5.65 3.62 -1.97
C LEU A 82 -5.73 5.02 -2.58
N VAL A 83 -6.94 5.54 -2.80
CA VAL A 83 -7.16 6.79 -3.55
C VAL A 83 -8.01 7.80 -2.79
N ALA A 84 -8.59 7.44 -1.64
CA ALA A 84 -9.23 8.41 -0.75
C ALA A 84 -8.17 9.35 -0.19
N THR A 85 -8.10 10.56 -0.77
CA THR A 85 -7.26 11.68 -0.34
C THR A 85 -8.16 12.77 0.20
#